data_AF-A0A8S4A9F0-F1
#
_entry.id   AF-A0A8S4A9F0-F1
#
_cell.length_a   1.000
_cell.length_b   1.000
_cell.length_c   1.000
_cell.angle_alpha   90.00
_cell.angle_beta   90.00
_cell.angle_gamma   90.00
#
_symmetry.space_group_name_H-M   'P 1'
#
loop_
_entity.id
_entity.type
_entity.pdbx_description
1 polymer ?
#
loop_
_entity_poly.entity_id
_entity_poly.type
_entity_poly.pdbx_seq_one_letter_code
_entity_poly.pdbx_strand_id
1 'polypeptide(L)'
;MEKQNLPTQDIETGIVRTPGRRFWSGILSTVFLQSMTLTFLAEWGDRSQIATIILGAREDIFGVMLGGCIGHTVCTGVAVLGGRFVAQRISVRTVTLIGGVVFLIFALSALWIGPDT
;
A
#
# COMPACT_ATOMS: atom_id res chain seq x y z
N MET A 1 50.94 -14.52 10.97
CA MET A 1 50.27 -15.65 11.64
C MET A 1 48.78 -15.35 11.66
N GLU A 2 48.07 -16.02 10.76
CA GLU A 2 46.63 -15.95 10.47
C GLU A 2 45.78 -16.17 11.75
N LYS A 3 45.01 -15.18 12.19
CA LYS A 3 43.95 -15.40 13.18
C LYS A 3 42.69 -15.85 12.44
N GLN A 4 42.61 -17.15 12.21
CA GLN A 4 41.45 -17.82 11.66
C GLN A 4 40.22 -17.56 12.56
N ASN A 5 39.22 -16.88 12.01
CA ASN A 5 37.91 -16.69 12.63
C ASN A 5 37.19 -18.05 12.69
N LEU A 6 37.32 -18.75 13.82
CA LEU A 6 36.58 -19.99 14.06
C LEU A 6 35.13 -19.69 14.44
N PRO A 7 34.15 -20.45 13.92
CA PRO A 7 32.77 -20.39 14.38
C PRO A 7 32.69 -20.91 15.83
N THR A 8 32.35 -20.04 16.78
CA THR A 8 31.98 -20.48 18.13
C THR A 8 30.62 -21.17 18.06
N GLN A 9 30.63 -22.49 18.15
CA GLN A 9 29.42 -23.28 18.40
C GLN A 9 29.18 -23.30 19.92
N ASP A 10 28.09 -22.69 20.36
CA ASP A 10 27.65 -22.76 21.76
C ASP A 10 27.00 -24.13 22.01
N ILE A 11 27.80 -25.08 22.50
CA ILE A 11 27.42 -26.50 22.72
C ILE A 11 26.25 -26.64 23.70
N GLU A 12 26.06 -25.70 24.63
CA GLU A 12 25.05 -25.77 25.69
C GLU A 12 23.60 -25.57 25.22
N THR A 13 23.38 -25.02 24.04
CA THR A 13 22.02 -24.70 23.57
C THR A 13 21.65 -25.32 22.23
N GLY A 14 22.63 -25.82 21.45
CA GLY A 14 22.38 -26.43 20.14
C GLY A 14 21.72 -25.48 19.11
N ILE A 15 21.59 -24.18 19.42
CA ILE A 15 20.95 -23.20 18.55
C ILE A 15 21.99 -22.62 17.59
N VAL A 16 21.95 -23.10 16.35
CA VAL A 16 22.63 -22.42 15.24
C VAL A 16 21.88 -21.12 14.95
N ARG A 17 22.38 -19.99 15.46
CA ARG A 17 21.87 -18.66 15.09
C ARG A 17 22.38 -18.32 13.69
N THR A 18 21.60 -18.59 12.65
CA THR A 18 21.91 -18.12 11.29
C THR A 18 21.67 -16.60 11.21
N PRO A 19 22.70 -15.75 11.03
CA PRO A 19 22.52 -14.33 10.81
C PRO A 19 22.29 -14.12 9.31
N GLY A 20 21.09 -13.73 8.89
CA GLY A 20 20.92 -13.28 7.50
C GLY A 20 19.53 -13.36 6.87
N ARG A 21 18.56 -14.07 7.45
CA ARG A 21 17.24 -14.25 6.80
C ARG A 21 16.21 -13.14 7.07
N ARG A 22 16.51 -12.21 7.98
CA ARG A 22 15.50 -11.32 8.61
C ARG A 22 14.95 -10.21 7.71
N PHE A 23 15.72 -9.75 6.72
CA PHE A 23 15.29 -8.65 5.84
C PHE A 23 14.31 -9.14 4.77
N TRP A 24 14.67 -10.20 4.04
CA TRP A 24 13.81 -10.81 3.03
C TRP A 24 12.53 -11.41 3.62
N SER A 25 12.56 -11.92 4.87
CA SER A 25 11.35 -12.38 5.56
C SER A 25 10.38 -11.24 5.92
N GLY A 26 10.87 -10.00 6.03
CA GLY A 26 10.01 -8.83 6.27
C GLY A 26 9.27 -8.39 5.00
N ILE A 27 9.99 -8.35 3.87
CA ILE A 27 9.42 -8.00 2.56
C ILE A 27 8.50 -9.11 2.04
N LEU A 28 8.83 -10.39 2.23
CA LEU A 28 7.93 -11.50 1.92
C LEU A 28 6.95 -11.84 3.05
N SER A 29 6.72 -10.93 4.00
CA SER A 29 5.71 -11.17 5.04
C SER A 29 4.31 -11.23 4.42
N THR A 30 3.46 -12.12 4.92
CA THR A 30 2.09 -12.30 4.43
C THR A 30 1.30 -10.99 4.47
N VAL A 31 1.52 -10.17 5.50
CA VAL A 31 0.85 -8.87 5.68
C VAL A 31 1.27 -7.88 4.59
N PHE A 32 2.57 -7.84 4.25
CA PHE A 32 3.06 -7.01 3.15
C PHE A 32 2.47 -7.46 1.81
N LEU A 33 2.53 -8.75 1.48
CA LEU A 33 1.99 -9.27 0.23
C LEU A 33 0.47 -9.05 0.11
N GLN A 34 -0.27 -9.21 1.21
CA GLN A 34 -1.72 -8.98 1.23
C GLN A 34 -2.06 -7.50 1.00
N SER A 35 -1.40 -6.59 1.71
CA SER A 35 -1.64 -5.15 1.55
C SER A 35 -1.18 -4.64 0.17
N MET A 36 -0.05 -5.13 -0.32
CA MET A 36 0.45 -4.83 -1.67
C MET A 36 -0.53 -5.33 -2.73
N THR A 37 -0.99 -6.58 -2.65
CA THR A 37 -1.95 -7.15 -3.62
C THR A 37 -3.27 -6.38 -3.60
N LEU A 38 -3.81 -6.09 -2.41
CA LEU A 38 -5.06 -5.36 -2.28
C LEU A 38 -4.95 -3.95 -2.87
N THR A 39 -3.88 -3.23 -2.56
CA THR A 39 -3.68 -1.85 -3.03
C THR A 39 -3.37 -1.82 -4.52
N PHE A 40 -2.52 -2.73 -5.00
CA PHE A 40 -2.18 -2.83 -6.42
C PHE A 40 -3.41 -3.11 -7.28
N LEU A 41 -4.26 -4.06 -6.88
CA LEU A 41 -5.49 -4.36 -7.61
C LEU A 41 -6.51 -3.21 -7.52
N ALA A 42 -6.58 -2.53 -6.37
CA ALA A 42 -7.46 -1.38 -6.20
C ALA A 42 -7.05 -0.19 -7.10
N GLU A 43 -5.75 0.02 -7.29
CA GLU A 43 -5.19 1.11 -8.08
C GLU A 43 -4.95 0.74 -9.56
N TRP A 44 -5.17 -0.53 -9.94
CA TRP A 44 -4.89 -1.01 -11.29
C TRP A 44 -5.82 -0.33 -12.31
N GLY A 45 -5.24 0.46 -13.21
CA GLY A 45 -6.00 1.18 -14.23
C GLY A 45 -6.71 2.43 -13.71
N ASP A 46 -6.28 2.98 -12.57
CA ASP A 46 -6.82 4.23 -12.06
C ASP A 46 -6.52 5.42 -13.01
N ARG A 47 -7.41 6.43 -12.97
CA ARG A 47 -7.29 7.66 -13.77
C ARG A 47 -6.00 8.42 -13.47
N SER A 48 -5.47 8.31 -12.25
CA SER A 48 -4.18 8.91 -11.89
C SER A 48 -3.02 8.38 -12.76
N GLN A 49 -3.08 7.14 -13.23
CA GLN A 49 -2.04 6.58 -14.10
C GLN A 49 -2.03 7.25 -15.47
N ILE A 50 -3.21 7.40 -16.09
CA ILE A 50 -3.37 8.10 -17.37
C ILE A 50 -2.98 9.58 -17.20
N ALA A 51 -3.40 10.22 -16.11
CA ALA A 51 -3.03 11.61 -15.81
C ALA A 51 -1.50 11.77 -15.68
N THR A 52 -0.83 10.82 -15.03
CA THR A 52 0.63 10.83 -14.87
C THR A 52 1.34 10.66 -16.21
N ILE A 53 0.85 9.77 -17.08
CA ILE A 53 1.41 9.59 -18.44
C ILE A 53 1.24 10.86 -19.27
N ILE A 54 0.05 11.46 -19.25
CA ILE A 54 -0.21 12.71 -19.99
C ILE A 54 0.66 13.84 -19.45
N LEU A 55 0.76 13.98 -18.13
CA LEU A 55 1.54 15.05 -17.51
C LEU A 55 3.05 14.85 -17.76
N GLY A 56 3.55 13.62 -17.66
CA GLY A 56 4.95 13.29 -17.97
C GLY A 56 5.29 13.43 -19.46
N ALA A 57 4.30 13.39 -20.36
CA ALA A 57 4.50 13.69 -21.77
C ALA A 57 4.54 15.20 -22.07
N ARG A 58 4.03 16.05 -21.16
CA ARG A 58 3.98 17.52 -21.34
C ARG A 58 5.02 18.27 -20.51
N GLU A 59 5.39 17.73 -19.36
CA GLU A 59 6.26 18.35 -18.36
C GLU A 59 7.51 17.50 -18.08
N ASP A 60 8.39 17.98 -17.21
CA ASP A 60 9.58 17.23 -16.78
C ASP A 60 9.22 15.91 -16.08
N ILE A 61 9.72 14.80 -16.65
CA ILE A 61 9.40 13.44 -16.20
C ILE A 61 9.81 13.23 -14.73
N PHE A 62 10.97 13.75 -14.32
CA PHE A 62 11.45 13.57 -12.94
C PHE A 62 10.59 14.35 -11.95
N GLY A 63 10.19 15.57 -12.28
CA GLY A 63 9.26 16.37 -11.49
C GLY A 63 7.89 15.69 -11.33
N VAL A 64 7.34 15.15 -12.41
CA VAL A 64 6.06 14.43 -12.39
C VAL A 64 6.14 13.15 -11.57
N MET A 65 7.20 12.35 -11.75
CA MET A 65 7.42 11.14 -10.95
C MET A 65 7.57 11.46 -9.47
N LEU A 66 8.39 12.45 -9.11
CA LEU A 66 8.62 12.81 -7.71
C LEU A 66 7.35 13.37 -7.05
N GLY A 67 6.65 14.27 -7.75
CA GLY A 67 5.39 14.83 -7.28
C GLY A 67 4.30 13.77 -7.09
N GLY A 68 4.17 12.85 -8.06
CA GLY A 68 3.24 11.71 -7.98
C GLY A 68 3.56 10.79 -6.81
N CYS A 69 4.84 10.40 -6.64
CA CYS A 69 5.28 9.57 -5.52
C CYS A 69 5.00 10.22 -4.15
N ILE A 70 5.34 11.51 -3.99
CA ILE A 70 5.10 12.24 -2.74
C ILE A 70 3.60 12.37 -2.47
N GLY A 71 2.82 12.79 -3.47
CA GLY A 71 1.37 12.94 -3.35
C GLY A 71 0.69 11.63 -2.96
N HIS A 72 1.04 10.54 -3.64
CA HIS A 72 0.49 9.22 -3.35
C HIS A 72 0.93 8.70 -1.98
N THR A 73 2.19 8.91 -1.57
CA THR A 73 2.67 8.53 -0.23
C THR A 73 1.91 9.26 0.87
N VAL A 74 1.67 10.58 0.69
CA VAL A 74 0.92 11.38 1.65
C VAL A 74 -0.55 10.92 1.71
N CYS A 75 -1.18 10.72 0.55
CA CYS A 75 -2.56 10.24 0.46
C CYS A 75 -2.74 8.90 1.19
N THR A 76 -1.89 7.91 0.87
CA THR A 76 -1.91 6.59 1.48
C THR A 76 -1.59 6.65 2.97
N GLY A 77 -0.63 7.48 3.38
CA GLY A 77 -0.31 7.71 4.79
C GLY A 77 -1.51 8.23 5.59
N VAL A 78 -2.22 9.23 5.05
CA VAL A 78 -3.44 9.78 5.66
C VAL A 78 -4.54 8.73 5.69
N ALA A 79 -4.75 7.98 4.61
CA ALA A 79 -5.76 6.92 4.54
C ALA A 79 -5.53 5.82 5.59
N VAL A 80 -4.28 5.39 5.79
CA VAL A 80 -3.93 4.37 6.78
C VAL A 80 -4.12 4.92 8.21
N LEU A 81 -3.65 6.12 8.51
CA LEU A 81 -3.79 6.71 9.84
C LEU A 81 -5.26 7.00 10.18
N GLY A 82 -6.00 7.61 9.24
CA GLY A 82 -7.43 7.87 9.37
C GLY A 82 -8.24 6.58 9.48
N GLY A 83 -7.94 5.58 8.64
CA GLY A 83 -8.57 4.26 8.68
C GLY A 83 -8.35 3.55 10.01
N ARG A 84 -7.14 3.61 10.57
CA ARG A 84 -6.85 3.08 11.91
C ARG A 84 -7.67 3.78 12.99
N PHE A 85 -7.76 5.11 12.95
CA PHE A 85 -8.56 5.88 13.91
C PHE A 85 -10.05 5.52 13.83
N VAL A 86 -10.60 5.43 12.62
CA VAL A 86 -11.99 5.05 12.37
C VAL A 86 -12.26 3.61 12.84
N ALA A 87 -11.37 2.67 12.51
CA ALA A 87 -11.51 1.26 12.89
C ALA A 87 -11.51 1.04 14.41
N GLN A 88 -10.85 1.93 15.19
CA GLN A 88 -10.87 1.88 16.64
C GLN A 88 -12.16 2.45 17.27
N ARG A 89 -12.88 3.31 16.55
CA ARG A 89 -14.03 4.06 17.08
C ARG A 89 -15.38 3.57 16.55
N ILE A 90 -15.41 2.93 15.37
CA ILE A 90 -16.64 2.58 14.65
C ILE A 90 -16.62 1.09 14.27
N SER A 91 -17.77 0.42 14.38
CA SER A 91 -17.88 -1.00 14.01
C SER A 91 -17.77 -1.21 12.49
N VAL A 92 -17.20 -2.35 12.08
CA VAL A 92 -17.07 -2.72 10.65
C VAL A 92 -18.42 -2.72 9.95
N ARG A 93 -19.50 -3.17 10.62
CA ARG A 93 -20.85 -3.18 10.05
C ARG A 93 -21.34 -1.78 9.68
N THR A 94 -21.07 -0.80 10.53
CA THR A 94 -21.44 0.60 10.30
C THR A 94 -20.69 1.15 9.09
N VAL A 95 -19.39 0.87 8.98
CA VAL A 95 -18.57 1.30 7.84
C VAL A 95 -19.07 0.69 6.53
N THR A 96 -19.39 -0.61 6.52
CA THR A 96 -19.94 -1.28 5.34
C THR A 96 -21.30 -0.73 4.94
N LEU A 97 -22.19 -0.45 5.91
CA LEU A 97 -23.51 0.11 5.63
C LEU A 97 -23.42 1.52 5.04
N ILE A 98 -22.58 2.39 5.61
CA ILE A 98 -22.33 3.74 5.07
C ILE A 98 -21.75 3.64 3.66
N GLY A 99 -20.74 2.77 3.46
CA GLY A 99 -20.14 2.55 2.15
C GLY A 99 -21.16 2.08 1.10
N GLY A 100 -22.05 1.16 1.46
CA GLY A 100 -23.13 0.69 0.58
C GLY A 100 -24.15 1.78 0.24
N VAL A 101 -24.53 2.61 1.22
CA VAL A 101 -25.44 3.75 0.97
C VAL A 101 -24.79 4.77 0.04
N VAL A 102 -23.52 5.13 0.27
CA VAL A 102 -22.78 6.04 -0.61
C VAL A 102 -22.65 5.46 -2.02
N PHE A 103 -22.40 4.15 -2.14
CA PHE A 103 -22.35 3.47 -3.43
C PHE A 103 -23.68 3.51 -4.17
N LEU A 104 -24.81 3.29 -3.48
CA LEU A 104 -26.15 3.42 -4.07
C LEU A 104 -26.44 4.85 -4.53
N ILE A 105 -26.04 5.87 -3.75
CA ILE A 105 -26.18 7.27 -4.14
C ILE A 105 -25.39 7.53 -5.44
N PHE A 106 -24.14 7.08 -5.52
CA PHE A 106 -23.34 7.23 -6.74
C PHE A 106 -23.92 6.49 -7.93
N ALA A 107 -24.46 5.28 -7.73
CA ALA A 107 -25.12 4.51 -8.78
C ALA A 107 -26.36 5.24 -9.32
N LEU A 108 -27.20 5.79 -8.43
CA LEU A 108 -28.37 6.57 -8.83
C LEU A 108 -27.97 7.89 -9.52
N SER A 109 -26.94 8.58 -9.01
CA SER A 109 -26.44 9.79 -9.66
C SER A 109 -25.87 9.49 -11.04
N ALA A 110 -25.14 8.37 -11.19
CA ALA A 110 -24.60 7.93 -12.47
C ALA A 110 -25.70 7.56 -13.47
N LEU A 111 -26.83 7.03 -12.99
CA LEU A 111 -27.99 6.73 -13.83
C LEU A 111 -28.74 7.99 -14.29
N TRP A 112 -28.82 9.00 -13.42
CA TRP A 112 -29.49 10.27 -13.73
C TRP A 112 -28.62 11.20 -14.59
N ILE A 113 -27.30 11.18 -14.40
CA ILE A 113 -26.34 11.91 -15.21
C ILE A 113 -26.03 11.09 -16.47
N GLY A 114 -26.98 11.08 -17.41
CA GLY A 114 -26.75 10.48 -18.72
C GLY A 114 -25.50 11.08 -19.39
N PRO A 115 -24.76 10.33 -20.22
CA PRO A 115 -23.55 10.80 -20.91
C PRO A 115 -23.81 11.91 -21.98
N ASP A 116 -25.01 12.49 -22.00
CA ASP A 116 -25.54 13.32 -23.07
C ASP A 116 -25.70 14.80 -22.66
N THR A 117 -25.02 15.26 -21.60
CA THR A 117 -24.87 16.69 -21.25
C THR A 117 -23.40 17.01 -21.05
#